data_AF-A0A6A3V9A4-F1
#
_entry.id   AF-A0A6A3V9A4-F1
#
_cell.length_a   1.000
_cell.length_b   1.000
_cell.length_c   1.000
_cell.angle_alpha   90.00
_cell.angle_beta   90.00
_cell.angle_gamma   90.00
#
_symmetry.space_group_name_H-M   'P 1'
#
loop_
_entity.id
_entity.type
_entity.pdbx_description
1 polymer ?
#
loop_
_entity_poly.entity_id
_entity_poly.type
_entity_poly.pdbx_seq_one_letter_code
_entity_poly.pdbx_strand_id
1 'polypeptide(L)'
;MGMRTFSTTEMGFNLSALMHPKIVDRAAESPIFADLTGGMAQVSDLKDQVDAIRADIMKKSKLQASIHAALESDKKMLALPSKQQLAAPSSKKFVPRANMSSYYCNSFPKLSGVAGLSASTKQAMLHGMLDLRKVVVVTGFGEVSPWGNSRTRWEMESYGEFSLEGCIELAWLTGRIVFDKGNWVDAKTKEIVPDHQVKPRYEEDILKHSGIR
;
A
#
# COMPACT_ATOMS: atom_id res chain seq x y z
N MET A 1 -37.13 -10.45 7.69
CA MET A 1 -36.83 -11.81 8.20
C MET A 1 -36.46 -11.87 9.68
N GLY A 2 -36.26 -10.76 10.41
CA GLY A 2 -36.03 -10.80 11.86
C GLY A 2 -34.71 -11.45 12.32
N MET A 3 -33.87 -11.93 11.40
CA MET A 3 -32.57 -12.53 11.69
C MET A 3 -31.50 -11.47 11.93
N ARG A 4 -30.49 -11.83 12.72
CA ARG A 4 -29.28 -11.04 12.94
C ARG A 4 -28.06 -11.72 12.32
N THR A 5 -27.32 -10.97 11.50
CA THR A 5 -25.97 -11.35 11.08
C THR A 5 -24.95 -10.75 12.05
N PHE A 6 -23.77 -11.35 12.13
CA PHE A 6 -22.68 -10.89 12.99
C PHE A 6 -21.45 -10.56 12.16
N SER A 7 -20.76 -9.48 12.53
CA SER A 7 -19.39 -9.24 12.12
C SER A 7 -18.43 -10.26 12.75
N THR A 8 -17.21 -10.36 12.20
CA THR A 8 -16.14 -11.19 12.78
C THR A 8 -15.83 -10.78 14.23
N THR A 9 -15.86 -9.49 14.52
CA THR A 9 -15.65 -8.95 15.87
C THR A 9 -16.77 -9.34 16.84
N GLU A 10 -18.04 -9.23 16.44
CA GLU A 10 -19.17 -9.62 17.29
C GLU A 10 -19.18 -11.13 17.56
N MET A 11 -18.90 -11.97 16.55
CA MET A 11 -18.79 -13.41 16.78
C MET A 11 -17.59 -13.76 17.66
N GLY A 12 -16.46 -13.06 17.49
CA GLY A 12 -15.31 -13.18 18.37
C GLY A 12 -15.65 -12.86 19.84
N PHE A 13 -16.46 -11.82 20.08
CA PHE A 13 -16.98 -11.51 21.41
C PHE A 13 -17.92 -12.59 21.94
N ASN A 14 -18.84 -13.11 21.12
CA ASN A 14 -19.77 -14.16 21.53
C ASN A 14 -19.04 -15.45 21.92
N LEU A 15 -17.98 -15.82 21.18
CA LEU A 15 -17.15 -16.99 21.48
C LEU A 15 -16.30 -16.79 22.73
N SER A 16 -15.71 -15.61 22.92
CA SER A 16 -14.91 -15.32 24.13
C SER A 16 -15.78 -15.28 25.39
N ALA A 17 -17.06 -14.87 25.28
CA ALA A 17 -18.00 -14.92 26.39
C ALA A 17 -18.20 -16.36 26.93
N LEU A 18 -18.11 -17.39 26.08
CA LEU A 18 -18.19 -18.80 26.52
C LEU A 18 -17.01 -19.24 27.39
N MET A 19 -15.91 -18.49 27.39
CA MET A 19 -14.76 -18.72 28.27
C MET A 19 -14.90 -18.08 29.65
N HIS A 20 -16.02 -17.41 29.94
CA HIS A 20 -16.27 -16.82 31.26
C HIS A 20 -16.27 -17.92 32.35
N PRO A 21 -15.63 -17.71 33.53
CA PRO A 21 -15.48 -18.75 34.55
C PRO A 21 -16.78 -19.51 34.89
N LYS A 22 -17.90 -18.78 35.05
CA LYS A 22 -19.22 -19.39 35.30
C LYS A 22 -19.71 -20.35 34.21
N ILE A 23 -19.34 -20.12 32.95
CA ILE A 23 -19.70 -21.01 31.82
C ILE A 23 -18.72 -22.19 31.77
N VAL A 24 -17.44 -21.95 32.04
CA VAL A 24 -16.41 -23.00 32.13
C VAL A 24 -16.72 -24.00 33.24
N ASP A 25 -17.10 -23.52 34.44
CA ASP A 25 -17.49 -24.37 35.56
C ASP A 25 -18.69 -25.26 35.20
N ARG A 26 -19.71 -24.69 34.53
CA ARG A 26 -20.86 -25.46 34.03
C ARG A 26 -20.48 -26.46 32.94
N ALA A 27 -19.53 -26.10 32.07
CA ALA A 27 -19.09 -26.97 30.99
C ALA A 27 -18.28 -28.17 31.50
N ALA A 28 -17.63 -28.03 32.67
CA ALA A 28 -16.95 -29.13 33.35
C ALA A 28 -17.91 -30.17 33.92
N GLU A 29 -19.13 -29.77 34.29
CA GLU A 29 -20.17 -30.66 34.82
C GLU A 29 -20.95 -31.37 33.69
N SER A 30 -21.30 -30.65 32.61
CA SER A 30 -22.05 -31.20 31.49
C SER A 30 -21.82 -30.43 30.19
N PRO A 31 -21.99 -31.07 29.00
CA PRO A 31 -21.85 -30.39 27.72
C PRO A 31 -22.83 -29.22 27.56
N ILE A 32 -22.33 -28.05 27.16
CA ILE A 32 -23.15 -26.86 26.91
C ILE A 32 -23.38 -26.71 25.40
N PHE A 33 -24.62 -26.45 25.01
CA PHE A 33 -24.98 -26.05 23.66
C PHE A 33 -25.31 -24.55 23.63
N ALA A 34 -24.53 -23.75 22.90
CA ALA A 34 -24.75 -22.33 22.74
C ALA A 34 -25.18 -22.01 21.31
N ASP A 35 -26.42 -21.57 21.12
CA ASP A 35 -26.94 -21.15 19.82
C ASP A 35 -26.56 -19.69 19.54
N LEU A 36 -25.62 -19.50 18.62
CA LEU A 36 -25.16 -18.19 18.14
C LEU A 36 -25.60 -17.92 16.68
N THR A 37 -26.64 -18.60 16.19
CA THR A 37 -27.10 -18.50 14.79
C THR A 37 -27.85 -17.21 14.46
N GLY A 38 -28.16 -16.37 15.45
CA GLY A 38 -28.83 -15.09 15.22
C GLY A 38 -30.28 -15.24 14.72
N GLY A 39 -30.94 -16.35 15.08
CA GLY A 39 -32.31 -16.65 14.68
C GLY A 39 -32.45 -17.25 13.28
N MET A 40 -31.34 -17.61 12.61
CA MET A 40 -31.40 -18.24 11.28
C MET A 40 -32.05 -19.63 11.32
N ALA A 41 -31.91 -20.36 12.43
CA ALA A 41 -32.55 -21.67 12.59
C ALA A 41 -34.09 -21.61 12.63
N GLN A 42 -34.68 -20.44 12.90
CA GLN A 42 -36.12 -20.25 13.04
C GLN A 42 -36.82 -19.93 11.71
N VAL A 43 -36.06 -19.75 10.62
CA VAL A 43 -36.61 -19.39 9.30
C VAL A 43 -36.79 -20.64 8.44
N SER A 44 -37.99 -20.85 7.93
CA SER A 44 -38.30 -21.93 6.97
C SER A 44 -37.71 -21.62 5.59
N ASP A 45 -37.22 -22.65 4.91
CA ASP A 45 -36.72 -22.56 3.54
C ASP A 45 -35.65 -21.47 3.32
N LEU A 46 -34.76 -21.30 4.31
CA LEU A 46 -33.71 -20.27 4.30
C LEU A 46 -32.88 -20.28 3.01
N LYS A 47 -32.60 -21.48 2.47
CA LYS A 47 -31.89 -21.65 1.21
C LYS A 47 -32.59 -20.92 0.06
N ASP A 48 -33.88 -21.19 -0.14
CA ASP A 48 -34.64 -20.64 -1.25
C ASP A 48 -34.79 -19.13 -1.11
N GLN A 49 -34.95 -18.63 0.12
CA GLN A 49 -35.00 -17.20 0.39
C GLN A 49 -33.66 -16.50 0.07
N VAL A 50 -32.53 -17.10 0.45
CA VAL A 50 -31.19 -16.54 0.16
C VAL A 50 -30.89 -16.61 -1.34
N ASP A 51 -31.23 -17.72 -2.00
CA ASP A 51 -31.02 -17.89 -3.43
C ASP A 51 -31.89 -16.90 -4.23
N ALA A 52 -33.14 -16.65 -3.79
CA ALA A 52 -34.01 -15.63 -4.39
C ALA A 52 -33.45 -14.21 -4.23
N ILE A 53 -32.98 -13.84 -3.03
CA ILE A 53 -32.35 -12.53 -2.79
C ILE A 53 -31.11 -12.36 -3.65
N ARG A 54 -30.25 -13.38 -3.70
CA ARG A 54 -29.04 -13.36 -4.55
C ARG A 54 -29.40 -13.19 -6.02
N ALA A 55 -30.40 -13.93 -6.50
CA ALA A 55 -30.86 -13.84 -7.88
C ALA A 55 -31.40 -12.44 -8.21
N ASP A 56 -32.18 -11.82 -7.31
CA ASP A 56 -32.67 -10.46 -7.49
C ASP A 56 -31.53 -9.42 -7.53
N ILE A 57 -30.57 -9.51 -6.61
CA ILE A 57 -29.39 -8.63 -6.59
C ILE A 57 -28.59 -8.77 -7.88
N MET A 58 -28.30 -10.00 -8.32
CA MET A 58 -27.55 -10.25 -9.55
C MET A 58 -28.32 -9.78 -10.79
N LYS A 59 -29.63 -9.99 -10.84
CA LYS A 59 -30.49 -9.52 -11.93
C LYS A 59 -30.48 -7.99 -12.01
N LYS A 60 -30.64 -7.29 -10.89
CA LYS A 60 -30.57 -5.82 -10.81
C LYS A 60 -29.19 -5.32 -11.21
N SER A 61 -28.12 -5.91 -10.69
CA SER A 61 -26.74 -5.54 -11.04
C SER A 61 -26.47 -5.72 -12.54
N LYS A 62 -26.85 -6.86 -13.12
CA LYS A 62 -26.67 -7.14 -14.55
C LYS A 62 -27.48 -6.20 -15.44
N LEU A 63 -28.74 -5.93 -15.06
CA LEU A 63 -29.60 -4.98 -15.77
C LEU A 63 -28.97 -3.59 -15.76
N GLN A 64 -28.56 -3.08 -14.59
CA GLN A 64 -27.90 -1.78 -14.46
C GLN A 64 -26.59 -1.71 -15.26
N ALA A 65 -25.76 -2.75 -15.21
CA ALA A 65 -24.53 -2.83 -16.00
C ALA A 65 -24.82 -2.80 -17.51
N SER A 66 -25.83 -3.54 -17.98
CA SER A 66 -26.23 -3.55 -19.40
C SER A 66 -26.81 -2.21 -19.86
N ILE A 67 -27.64 -1.56 -19.03
CA ILE A 67 -28.19 -0.22 -19.32
C ILE A 67 -27.05 0.79 -19.39
N HIS A 68 -26.13 0.78 -18.42
CA HIS A 68 -24.97 1.66 -18.42
C HIS A 68 -24.11 1.44 -19.66
N ALA A 69 -23.82 0.19 -20.04
CA ALA A 69 -23.06 -0.12 -21.25
C ALA A 69 -23.77 0.37 -22.52
N ALA A 70 -25.09 0.19 -22.64
CA ALA A 70 -25.89 0.65 -23.76
C ALA A 70 -25.94 2.18 -23.85
N LEU A 71 -26.13 2.87 -22.71
CA LEU A 71 -26.07 4.33 -22.64
C LEU A 71 -24.69 4.87 -23.04
N GLU A 72 -23.61 4.20 -22.63
CA GLU A 72 -22.26 4.59 -23.03
C GLU A 72 -22.00 4.33 -24.53
N SER A 73 -22.56 3.27 -25.12
CA SER A 73 -22.50 3.08 -26.58
C SER A 73 -23.32 4.11 -27.33
N ASP A 74 -24.53 4.43 -26.88
CA ASP A 74 -25.41 5.42 -27.51
C ASP A 74 -24.79 6.83 -27.45
N LYS A 75 -24.21 7.21 -26.30
CA LYS A 75 -23.42 8.45 -26.18
C LYS A 75 -22.26 8.50 -27.18
N LYS A 76 -21.57 7.38 -27.41
CA LYS A 76 -20.46 7.30 -28.39
C LYS A 76 -20.94 7.37 -29.83
N MET A 77 -22.10 6.79 -30.16
CA MET A 77 -22.68 6.83 -31.50
C MET A 77 -23.27 8.20 -31.85
N LEU A 78 -23.91 8.88 -30.88
CA LEU A 78 -24.48 10.22 -31.04
C LEU A 78 -23.43 11.34 -31.01
N ALA A 79 -22.21 11.05 -30.56
CA ALA A 79 -21.10 12.00 -30.63
C ALA A 79 -20.62 12.14 -32.08
N LEU A 80 -20.68 13.36 -32.64
CA LEU A 80 -20.08 13.67 -33.94
C LEU A 80 -18.58 13.31 -33.95
N PRO A 81 -17.98 12.96 -35.11
CA PRO A 81 -16.55 12.65 -35.23
C PRO A 81 -15.64 13.73 -34.64
N SER A 82 -16.03 15.00 -34.74
CA SER A 82 -15.33 16.16 -34.17
C SER A 82 -15.45 16.28 -32.64
N LYS A 83 -16.39 15.58 -32.01
CA LYS A 83 -16.54 15.46 -30.54
C LYS A 83 -15.99 14.15 -29.97
N GLN A 84 -15.60 13.17 -30.81
CA GLN A 84 -14.92 11.96 -30.35
C GLN A 84 -13.53 12.26 -29.76
N GLN A 85 -12.89 13.38 -30.12
CA GLN A 85 -11.69 13.90 -29.47
C GLN A 85 -11.95 14.58 -28.11
N LEU A 86 -13.21 14.88 -27.77
CA LEU A 86 -13.65 15.47 -26.48
C LEU A 86 -14.41 14.46 -25.61
N ALA A 87 -14.37 13.17 -25.98
CA ALA A 87 -15.09 12.09 -25.30
C ALA A 87 -14.56 11.88 -23.87
N ALA A 88 -15.29 12.46 -22.92
CA ALA A 88 -15.02 12.50 -21.48
C ALA A 88 -13.68 13.20 -21.13
N PRO A 89 -13.57 13.88 -19.96
CA PRO A 89 -12.26 14.05 -19.37
C PRO A 89 -11.79 12.65 -18.97
N SER A 90 -11.24 11.87 -19.91
CA SER A 90 -10.33 10.79 -19.52
C SER A 90 -9.23 11.53 -18.79
N SER A 91 -9.28 11.55 -17.46
CA SER A 91 -8.19 12.07 -16.66
C SER A 91 -6.96 11.35 -17.18
N LYS A 92 -6.03 12.11 -17.77
CA LYS A 92 -4.79 11.52 -18.28
C LYS A 92 -4.20 10.78 -17.09
N LYS A 93 -4.17 9.45 -17.15
CA LYS A 93 -3.60 8.64 -16.08
C LYS A 93 -2.10 8.84 -16.17
N PHE A 94 -1.57 9.66 -15.27
CA PHE A 94 -0.14 9.85 -15.15
C PHE A 94 0.44 8.61 -14.47
N VAL A 95 1.37 7.98 -15.16
CA VAL A 95 2.12 6.85 -14.61
C VAL A 95 3.28 7.43 -13.81
N PRO A 96 3.48 7.01 -12.55
CA PRO A 96 4.56 7.55 -11.73
C PRO A 96 5.92 7.22 -12.37
N ARG A 97 6.81 8.21 -12.32
CA ARG A 97 8.23 8.08 -12.67
C ARG A 97 9.05 8.34 -11.42
N ALA A 98 10.17 7.66 -11.30
CA ALA A 98 11.07 7.84 -10.19
C ALA A 98 11.74 9.20 -10.27
N ASN A 99 11.71 9.93 -9.17
CA ASN A 99 12.42 11.20 -9.06
C ASN A 99 13.75 11.00 -8.33
N MET A 100 14.75 10.51 -9.07
CA MET A 100 16.06 10.17 -8.50
C MET A 100 16.80 11.39 -7.93
N SER A 101 16.67 12.57 -8.53
CA SER A 101 17.30 13.77 -8.00
C SER A 101 16.70 14.18 -6.64
N SER A 102 15.37 14.14 -6.52
CA SER A 102 14.70 14.32 -5.24
C SER A 102 15.12 13.24 -4.25
N TYR A 103 15.18 11.98 -4.66
CA TYR A 103 15.54 10.86 -3.80
C TYR A 103 16.94 10.99 -3.19
N TYR A 104 17.92 11.43 -3.98
CA TYR A 104 19.28 11.62 -3.49
C TYR A 104 19.45 12.89 -2.65
N CYS A 105 18.77 13.98 -3.03
CA CYS A 105 19.02 15.29 -2.44
C CYS A 105 18.08 15.65 -1.28
N ASN A 106 16.83 15.17 -1.28
CA ASN A 106 15.87 15.47 -0.21
C ASN A 106 16.15 14.69 1.09
N SER A 107 17.10 13.77 1.09
CA SER A 107 17.63 13.15 2.31
C SER A 107 18.52 14.08 3.13
N PHE A 108 18.89 15.25 2.60
CA PHE A 108 19.71 16.21 3.36
C PHE A 108 18.88 16.81 4.51
N PRO A 109 19.47 16.99 5.70
CA PRO A 109 18.77 17.60 6.82
C PRO A 109 18.21 18.98 6.44
N LYS A 110 16.90 19.16 6.60
CA LYS A 110 16.23 20.42 6.26
C LYS A 110 16.69 21.54 7.20
N LEU A 111 17.08 22.67 6.62
CA LEU A 111 17.49 23.87 7.38
C LEU A 111 16.31 24.74 7.84
N SER A 112 15.07 24.36 7.53
CA SER A 112 13.87 25.17 7.83
C SER A 112 13.67 25.46 9.32
N GLY A 113 14.17 24.59 10.20
CA GLY A 113 14.12 24.81 11.66
C GLY A 113 15.25 25.68 12.21
N VAL A 114 16.30 25.94 11.42
CA VAL A 114 17.53 26.58 11.92
C VAL A 114 17.27 28.00 12.42
N ALA A 115 16.43 28.78 11.72
CA ALA A 115 16.07 30.13 12.14
C ALA A 115 15.33 30.17 13.49
N GLY A 116 14.47 29.17 13.74
CA GLY A 116 13.77 29.02 15.02
C GLY A 116 14.70 28.57 16.14
N LEU A 117 15.63 27.63 15.85
CA LEU A 117 16.64 27.22 16.83
C LEU A 117 17.60 28.35 17.19
N SER A 118 18.03 29.17 16.22
CA SER A 118 18.91 30.31 16.47
C SER A 118 18.29 31.37 17.37
N ALA A 119 16.96 31.50 17.35
CA ALA A 119 16.22 32.42 18.21
C ALA A 119 15.93 31.84 19.61
N SER A 120 16.24 30.56 19.86
CA SER A 120 15.97 29.94 21.15
C SER A 120 16.94 30.42 22.22
N THR A 121 16.45 30.61 23.45
CA THR A 121 17.26 31.05 24.60
C THR A 121 18.46 30.12 24.85
N LYS A 122 18.28 28.80 24.65
CA LYS A 122 19.35 27.81 24.81
C LYS A 122 20.49 28.04 23.80
N GLN A 123 20.16 28.32 22.54
CA GLN A 123 21.15 28.55 21.50
C GLN A 123 21.85 29.92 21.67
N ALA A 124 21.10 30.94 22.12
CA ALA A 124 21.67 32.24 22.45
C ALA A 124 22.72 32.15 23.57
N MET A 125 22.48 31.33 24.60
CA MET A 125 23.45 31.08 25.68
C MET A 125 24.72 30.37 25.18
N LEU A 126 24.61 29.50 24.18
CA LEU A 126 25.74 28.75 23.61
C LEU A 126 26.51 29.54 22.54
N HIS A 127 26.02 30.71 22.13
CA HIS A 127 26.60 31.49 21.04
C HIS A 127 28.02 31.97 21.40
N GLY A 128 28.99 31.57 20.59
CA GLY A 128 30.41 31.93 20.81
C GLY A 128 31.10 31.15 21.94
N MET A 129 30.44 30.19 22.59
CA MET A 129 31.05 29.35 23.63
C MET A 129 31.97 28.25 23.07
N LEU A 130 31.76 27.86 21.80
CA LEU A 130 32.46 26.77 21.15
C LEU A 130 33.38 27.31 20.04
N ASP A 131 34.65 26.90 20.05
CA ASP A 131 35.54 27.09 18.90
C ASP A 131 35.17 26.06 17.82
N LEU A 132 34.46 26.51 16.78
CA LEU A 132 33.99 25.64 15.70
C LEU A 132 35.12 24.90 14.97
N ARG A 133 36.37 25.39 15.05
CA ARG A 133 37.55 24.70 14.48
C ARG A 133 37.91 23.43 15.25
N LYS A 134 37.40 23.28 16.48
CA LYS A 134 37.61 22.11 17.35
C LYS A 134 36.38 21.21 17.44
N VAL A 135 35.29 21.55 16.74
CA VAL A 135 34.07 20.75 16.72
C VAL A 135 34.11 19.83 15.49
N VAL A 136 34.16 18.52 15.75
CA VAL A 136 34.06 17.52 14.69
C VAL A 136 32.58 17.26 14.39
N VAL A 137 32.22 17.30 13.12
CA VAL A 137 30.85 17.03 12.64
C VAL A 137 30.87 15.97 11.55
N VAL A 138 29.79 15.19 11.45
CA VAL A 138 29.59 14.25 10.34
C VAL A 138 29.00 15.04 9.17
N THR A 139 29.74 15.12 8.05
CA THR A 139 29.31 15.84 6.84
C THR A 139 28.70 14.93 5.78
N GLY A 140 28.84 13.61 5.95
CA GLY A 140 28.28 12.60 5.06
C GLY A 140 28.61 11.20 5.56
N PHE A 141 27.85 10.22 5.06
CA PHE A 141 28.06 8.80 5.35
C PHE A 141 27.59 7.97 4.14
N GLY A 142 28.04 6.73 4.08
CA GLY A 142 27.62 5.75 3.09
C GLY A 142 28.03 4.35 3.55
N GLU A 143 27.43 3.34 2.94
CA GLU A 143 27.69 1.95 3.27
C GLU A 143 27.57 1.06 2.03
N VAL A 144 28.15 -0.13 2.14
CA VAL A 144 27.81 -1.28 1.30
C VAL A 144 27.35 -2.36 2.27
N SER A 145 26.08 -2.75 2.16
CA SER A 145 25.42 -3.65 3.11
C SER A 145 24.60 -4.71 2.38
N PRO A 146 24.09 -5.75 3.08
CA PRO A 146 23.19 -6.75 2.48
C PRO A 146 21.94 -6.16 1.82
N TRP A 147 21.61 -4.90 2.12
CA TRP A 147 20.50 -4.15 1.55
C TRP A 147 20.94 -3.06 0.56
N GLY A 148 22.16 -3.14 0.02
CA GLY A 148 22.69 -2.15 -0.92
C GLY A 148 23.46 -1.04 -0.21
N ASN A 149 22.91 0.17 -0.18
CA ASN A 149 23.53 1.31 0.48
C ASN A 149 22.62 1.90 1.56
N SER A 150 23.02 3.03 2.14
CA SER A 150 22.33 3.60 3.29
C SER A 150 20.89 4.04 3.01
N ARG A 151 20.53 4.37 1.77
CA ARG A 151 19.16 4.75 1.40
C ARG A 151 18.26 3.53 1.35
N THR A 152 18.65 2.53 0.57
CA THR A 152 17.88 1.30 0.40
C THR A 152 17.81 0.50 1.70
N ARG A 153 18.89 0.46 2.48
CA ARG A 153 18.89 -0.12 3.82
C ARG A 153 17.98 0.65 4.78
N TRP A 154 17.94 1.99 4.74
CA TRP A 154 17.04 2.79 5.57
C TRP A 154 15.57 2.57 5.23
N GLU A 155 15.22 2.41 3.96
CA GLU A 155 13.85 2.07 3.57
C GLU A 155 13.41 0.73 4.15
N MET A 156 14.25 -0.28 4.00
CA MET A 156 13.93 -1.62 4.51
C MET A 156 13.88 -1.65 6.04
N GLU A 157 14.77 -0.92 6.71
CA GLU A 157 14.80 -0.79 8.17
C GLU A 157 13.60 -0.01 8.73
N SER A 158 13.17 1.06 8.06
CA SER A 158 12.14 1.98 8.57
C SER A 158 10.72 1.61 8.15
N TYR A 159 10.56 1.09 6.92
CA TYR A 159 9.25 0.86 6.31
C TYR A 159 9.00 -0.60 5.97
N GLY A 160 10.04 -1.44 5.87
CA GLY A 160 9.91 -2.86 5.50
C GLY A 160 9.54 -3.09 4.03
N GLU A 161 9.56 -2.04 3.21
CA GLU A 161 9.31 -2.10 1.77
C GLU A 161 10.12 -1.03 1.03
N PHE A 162 10.41 -1.26 -0.25
CA PHE A 162 11.11 -0.28 -1.08
C PHE A 162 10.17 0.72 -1.72
N SER A 163 10.59 1.97 -1.82
CA SER A 163 9.99 2.95 -2.71
C SER A 163 10.25 2.58 -4.18
N LEU A 164 9.62 3.30 -5.12
CA LEU A 164 9.91 3.13 -6.54
C LEU A 164 11.40 3.43 -6.82
N GLU A 165 11.87 4.52 -6.23
CA GLU A 165 13.23 5.00 -6.27
C GLU A 165 14.23 4.01 -5.67
N GLY A 166 13.96 3.51 -4.46
CA GLY A 166 14.80 2.52 -3.79
C GLY A 166 14.87 1.20 -4.54
N CYS A 167 13.76 0.76 -5.12
CA CYS A 167 13.74 -0.46 -5.94
C CYS A 167 14.54 -0.30 -7.24
N ILE A 168 14.48 0.88 -7.90
CA ILE A 168 15.31 1.18 -9.07
C ILE A 168 16.78 1.25 -8.72
N GLU A 169 17.13 1.94 -7.63
CA GLU A 169 18.52 2.02 -7.17
C GLU A 169 19.09 0.63 -6.89
N LEU A 170 18.35 -0.22 -6.16
CA LEU A 170 18.82 -1.56 -5.83
C LEU A 170 18.84 -2.50 -7.04
N ALA A 171 17.84 -2.42 -7.94
CA ALA A 171 17.84 -3.16 -9.20
C ALA A 171 19.05 -2.79 -10.08
N TRP A 172 19.42 -1.51 -10.11
CA TRP A 172 20.58 -1.02 -10.83
C TRP A 172 21.90 -1.48 -10.17
N LEU A 173 22.04 -1.30 -8.85
CA LEU A 173 23.23 -1.73 -8.09
C LEU A 173 23.51 -3.23 -8.22
N THR A 174 22.45 -4.03 -8.30
CA THR A 174 22.55 -5.50 -8.42
C THR A 174 22.56 -6.00 -9.86
N GLY A 175 22.63 -5.10 -10.85
CA GLY A 175 22.81 -5.46 -12.26
C GLY A 175 21.59 -6.09 -12.92
N ARG A 176 20.39 -5.88 -12.38
CA ARG A 176 19.12 -6.33 -12.99
C ARG A 176 18.69 -5.40 -14.12
N ILE A 177 18.91 -4.10 -13.94
CA ILE A 177 18.67 -3.07 -14.94
C ILE A 177 19.93 -2.25 -15.22
N VAL A 178 20.05 -1.76 -16.44
CA VAL A 178 21.13 -0.87 -16.90
C VAL A 178 20.49 0.36 -17.52
N PHE A 179 21.16 1.51 -17.45
CA PHE A 179 20.70 2.71 -18.14
C PHE A 179 21.32 2.76 -19.55
N ASP A 180 20.48 2.68 -20.59
CA ASP A 180 20.89 2.76 -21.99
C ASP A 180 20.02 3.75 -22.77
N LYS A 181 20.66 4.62 -23.56
CA LYS A 181 20.01 5.63 -24.43
C LYS A 181 18.84 6.39 -23.75
N GLY A 182 19.01 6.75 -22.48
CA GLY A 182 18.02 7.51 -21.73
C GLY A 182 16.90 6.68 -21.10
N ASN A 183 16.96 5.35 -21.14
CA ASN A 183 15.95 4.45 -20.58
C ASN A 183 16.59 3.39 -19.68
N TRP A 184 15.84 2.93 -18.69
CA TRP A 184 16.17 1.67 -18.02
C TRP A 184 15.89 0.50 -18.94
N VAL A 185 16.85 -0.42 -19.04
CA VAL A 185 16.73 -1.66 -19.81
C VAL A 185 17.05 -2.84 -18.92
N ASP A 186 16.35 -3.96 -19.12
CA ASP A 186 16.69 -5.23 -18.48
C ASP A 186 18.10 -5.66 -18.92
N ALA A 187 18.94 -6.05 -17.97
CA ALA A 187 20.33 -6.37 -18.24
C ALA A 187 20.50 -7.60 -19.13
N LYS A 188 19.58 -8.57 -19.05
CA LYS A 188 19.60 -9.84 -19.78
C LYS A 188 18.90 -9.73 -21.13
N THR A 189 17.67 -9.25 -21.16
CA THR A 189 16.83 -9.24 -22.38
C THR A 189 17.03 -8.01 -23.25
N LYS A 190 17.62 -6.94 -22.69
CA LYS A 190 17.74 -5.61 -23.33
C LYS A 190 16.40 -4.94 -23.66
N GLU A 191 15.30 -5.42 -23.08
CA GLU A 191 14.00 -4.76 -23.20
C GLU A 191 13.96 -3.49 -22.37
N ILE A 192 13.29 -2.46 -22.89
CA ILE A 192 13.04 -1.22 -22.15
C ILE A 192 12.08 -1.51 -20.99
N VAL A 193 12.47 -1.08 -19.79
CA VAL A 193 11.68 -1.22 -18.57
C VAL A 193 11.30 0.17 -18.07
N PRO A 194 10.03 0.56 -18.17
CA PRO A 194 9.57 1.80 -17.54
C PRO A 194 9.68 1.72 -16.01
N ASP A 195 9.98 2.85 -15.35
CA ASP A 195 10.17 2.95 -13.90
C ASP A 195 9.11 2.19 -13.09
N HIS A 196 7.82 2.47 -13.34
CA HIS A 196 6.69 1.84 -12.65
C HIS A 196 6.62 0.31 -12.77
N GLN A 197 7.34 -0.29 -13.72
CA GLN A 197 7.40 -1.75 -13.90
C GLN A 197 8.59 -2.37 -13.18
N VAL A 198 9.57 -1.59 -12.73
CA VAL A 198 10.76 -2.10 -12.05
C VAL A 198 10.37 -2.83 -10.76
N LYS A 199 9.54 -2.20 -9.91
CA LYS A 199 9.09 -2.80 -8.66
C LYS A 199 8.32 -4.13 -8.88
N PRO A 200 7.25 -4.18 -9.69
CA PRO A 200 6.54 -5.43 -9.98
C PRO A 200 7.39 -6.53 -10.63
N ARG A 201 8.41 -6.18 -11.43
CA ARG A 201 9.25 -7.16 -12.13
C ARG A 201 10.38 -7.73 -11.28
N TYR A 202 10.99 -6.92 -10.41
CA TYR A 202 12.26 -7.27 -9.77
C TYR A 202 12.21 -7.32 -8.24
N GLU A 203 11.19 -6.75 -7.58
CA GLU A 203 11.18 -6.67 -6.11
C GLU A 203 11.22 -8.04 -5.45
N GLU A 204 10.43 -9.01 -5.92
CA GLU A 204 10.43 -10.37 -5.38
C GLU A 204 11.82 -11.01 -5.47
N ASP A 205 12.48 -10.87 -6.62
CA ASP A 205 13.81 -11.41 -6.85
C ASP A 205 14.89 -10.66 -6.05
N ILE A 206 14.74 -9.34 -5.86
CA ILE A 206 15.60 -8.52 -5.01
C ILE A 206 15.49 -8.98 -3.56
N LEU A 207 14.28 -9.13 -3.02
CA LEU A 207 14.03 -9.56 -1.65
C LEU A 207 14.59 -10.95 -1.38
N LYS A 208 14.42 -11.88 -2.33
CA LYS A 208 15.00 -13.23 -2.24
C LYS A 208 16.54 -13.22 -2.22
N HIS A 209 17.15 -12.22 -2.86
CA HIS A 209 18.59 -12.08 -3.00
C HIS A 209 19.13 -10.80 -2.35
N SER A 210 18.55 -10.35 -1.24
CA SER A 210 19.02 -9.23 -0.39
C SER A 210 18.77 -9.54 1.09
N GLY A 211 19.43 -8.84 2.01
CA GLY A 211 19.31 -9.10 3.45
C GLY A 211 20.01 -10.38 3.95
N ILE A 212 19.61 -10.86 5.13
CA ILE A 212 20.14 -12.09 5.74
C ILE A 212 19.55 -13.29 5.00
N ARG A 213 20.42 -14.09 4.37
CA ARG A 213 20.09 -15.28 3.59
C ARG A 213 21.31 -16.16 3.38
#